data_AF-A0AAJ0FX02-F1
#
_entry.id   AF-A0AAJ0FX02-F1
#
_cell.length_a   1.000
_cell.length_b   1.000
_cell.length_c   1.000
_cell.angle_alpha   90.00
_cell.angle_beta   90.00
_cell.angle_gamma   90.00
#
_symmetry.space_group_name_H-M   'P 1'
#
loop_
_entity.id
_entity.type
_entity.pdbx_description
1 polymer ?
#
loop_
_entity_poly.entity_id
_entity_poly.type
_entity_poly.pdbx_seq_one_letter_code
_entity_poly.pdbx_strand_id
1 'polypeptide(L)'
;MASSLVNRPVPGYTQSSGPSLVAYSTMLPAMYKATFNQRTWPAFAEMLFDVDAGNSTLAAPFFDQNFWNNDPTTARLSSARRRPSWKELKSMVVCSDSYSSTPLPPSPMDWWDGLWSNMTEKTWLAGDTLFFSVLPCRPAVRRLLAPC
;
A
#
# COMPACT_ATOMS: atom_id res chain seq x y z
N MET A 1 7.94 15.79 8.87
CA MET A 1 7.01 15.11 7.95
C MET A 1 6.72 13.64 8.27
N ALA A 2 7.46 12.64 7.75
CA ALA A 2 7.16 11.21 7.98
C ALA A 2 7.02 10.85 9.48
N SER A 3 7.99 11.29 10.30
CA SER A 3 7.98 11.06 11.76
C SER A 3 6.90 11.84 12.51
N SER A 4 6.37 12.93 11.93
CA SER A 4 5.26 13.70 12.52
C SER A 4 3.96 12.91 12.39
N LEU A 5 3.69 12.38 11.19
CA LEU A 5 2.50 11.56 10.91
C LEU A 5 2.47 10.23 11.65
N VAL A 6 3.63 9.68 12.03
CA VAL A 6 3.70 8.49 12.90
C VAL A 6 3.07 8.76 14.26
N ASN A 7 3.27 9.96 14.81
CA ASN A 7 2.79 10.33 16.14
C ASN A 7 1.44 11.04 16.10
N ARG A 8 1.13 11.74 15.00
CA ARG A 8 -0.08 12.55 14.85
C ARG A 8 -0.60 12.46 13.41
N PRO A 9 -1.45 11.46 13.11
CA PRO A 9 -2.21 11.46 11.87
C PRO A 9 -3.06 12.73 11.76
N VAL A 10 -3.20 13.28 10.56
CA VAL A 10 -3.98 14.49 10.33
C VAL A 10 -5.41 14.10 9.91
N PRO A 11 -6.45 14.49 10.65
CA PRO A 11 -7.82 14.22 10.24
C PRO A 11 -8.16 15.02 8.97
N GLY A 12 -8.91 14.41 8.07
CA GLY A 12 -9.40 15.02 6.84
C GLY A 12 -10.90 14.84 6.68
N TYR A 13 -11.47 15.63 5.79
CA TYR A 13 -12.86 15.50 5.41
C TYR A 13 -13.03 15.91 3.95
N THR A 14 -13.80 15.14 3.20
CA THR A 14 -14.32 15.56 1.91
C THR A 14 -15.82 15.34 1.86
N GLN A 15 -16.50 16.13 1.03
CA GLN A 15 -17.95 16.00 0.89
C GLN A 15 -18.36 14.70 0.21
N SER A 16 -17.50 14.14 -0.65
CA SER A 16 -17.77 12.90 -1.39
C SER A 16 -17.56 11.64 -0.56
N SER A 17 -16.58 11.65 0.35
CA SER A 17 -16.11 10.44 1.05
C SER A 17 -16.35 10.51 2.56
N GLY A 18 -16.67 11.68 3.08
CA GLY A 18 -16.82 11.94 4.50
C GLY A 18 -15.48 12.06 5.23
N PRO A 19 -15.42 11.67 6.51
CA PRO A 19 -14.20 11.77 7.31
C PRO A 19 -13.12 10.79 6.81
N SER A 20 -11.89 11.25 6.77
CA SER A 20 -10.70 10.47 6.40
C SER A 20 -9.55 10.75 7.36
N LEU A 21 -8.50 9.93 7.28
CA LEU A 21 -7.30 10.09 8.10
C LEU A 21 -6.08 10.04 7.21
N VAL A 22 -5.28 11.11 7.24
CA VAL A 22 -3.98 11.17 6.61
C VAL A 22 -2.95 10.63 7.60
N ALA A 23 -2.56 9.38 7.40
CA ALA A 23 -1.60 8.68 8.25
C ALA A 23 -0.30 8.40 7.49
N TYR A 24 0.74 8.03 8.23
CA TYR A 24 2.01 7.60 7.65
C TYR A 24 1.84 6.45 6.64
N SER A 25 1.02 5.45 6.98
CA SER A 25 0.74 4.28 6.13
C SER A 25 0.03 4.61 4.82
N THR A 26 -0.79 5.67 4.78
CA THR A 26 -1.41 6.13 3.53
C THR A 26 -0.45 6.98 2.70
N MET A 27 0.42 7.74 3.36
CA MET A 27 1.39 8.62 2.70
C MET A 27 2.50 7.85 1.98
N LEU A 28 2.95 6.73 2.54
CA LEU A 28 4.03 5.90 1.99
C LEU A 28 3.79 5.47 0.53
N PRO A 29 2.65 4.85 0.17
CA PRO A 29 2.34 4.53 -1.22
C PRO A 29 2.26 5.75 -2.14
N ALA A 30 1.87 6.93 -1.63
CA ALA A 30 1.85 8.17 -2.41
C ALA A 30 3.25 8.69 -2.71
N MET A 31 4.15 8.66 -1.71
CA MET A 31 5.56 8.96 -1.88
C MET A 31 6.20 8.02 -2.91
N TYR A 32 5.95 6.71 -2.79
CA TYR A 32 6.41 5.73 -3.76
C TYR A 32 5.88 6.01 -5.17
N LYS A 33 4.60 6.34 -5.35
CA LYS A 33 4.06 6.69 -6.68
C LYS A 33 4.70 7.96 -7.26
N ALA A 34 4.95 8.98 -6.43
CA ALA A 34 5.54 10.23 -6.86
C ALA A 34 6.96 10.05 -7.43
N THR A 35 7.72 9.04 -6.99
CA THR A 35 9.07 8.79 -7.54
C THR A 35 9.06 8.38 -9.02
N PHE A 36 7.94 7.88 -9.55
CA PHE A 36 7.85 7.43 -10.95
C PHE A 36 7.39 8.52 -11.93
N ASN A 37 6.87 9.65 -11.44
CA ASN A 37 6.37 10.73 -12.30
C ASN A 37 6.83 12.11 -11.81
N GLN A 38 7.90 12.61 -12.42
CA GLN A 38 8.46 13.93 -12.08
C GLN A 38 7.47 15.08 -12.26
N ARG A 39 6.48 14.94 -13.15
CA ARG A 39 5.48 15.98 -13.40
C ARG A 39 4.56 16.22 -12.20
N THR A 40 4.42 15.22 -11.31
CA THR A 40 3.59 15.36 -10.11
C THR A 40 4.34 15.94 -8.92
N TRP A 41 5.66 16.14 -9.01
CA TRP A 41 6.48 16.57 -7.88
C TRP A 41 6.06 17.92 -7.27
N PRO A 42 5.74 18.98 -8.05
CA PRO A 42 5.34 20.25 -7.46
C PRO A 42 4.06 20.14 -6.60
N ALA A 43 3.01 19.53 -7.16
CA ALA A 43 1.74 19.33 -6.46
C ALA A 43 1.92 18.40 -5.24
N PHE A 44 2.78 17.38 -5.35
CA PHE A 44 3.08 16.50 -4.23
C PHE A 44 3.84 17.24 -3.12
N ALA A 45 4.81 18.08 -3.45
CA ALA A 45 5.55 18.88 -2.48
C ALA A 45 4.64 19.88 -1.73
N GLU A 46 3.70 20.51 -2.44
CA GLU A 46 2.71 21.41 -1.83
C GLU A 46 1.79 20.65 -0.86
N MET A 47 1.25 19.50 -1.28
CA MET A 47 0.45 18.65 -0.42
C MET A 47 1.22 18.20 0.83
N LEU A 48 2.50 17.86 0.67
CA LEU A 48 3.37 17.47 1.77
C LEU A 48 3.60 18.63 2.75
N PHE A 49 3.84 19.85 2.25
CA PHE A 49 3.98 21.05 3.07
C PHE A 49 2.72 21.31 3.91
N ASP A 50 1.55 21.25 3.29
CA ASP A 50 0.26 21.41 3.98
C ASP A 50 0.09 20.38 5.10
N VAL A 51 0.39 19.11 4.82
CA VAL A 51 0.25 18.02 5.81
C VAL A 51 1.20 18.22 6.99
N ASP A 52 2.42 18.72 6.78
CA ASP A 52 3.37 19.01 7.86
C ASP A 52 2.88 20.16 8.76
N ALA A 53 2.10 21.09 8.21
CA ALA A 53 1.39 22.14 8.94
C ALA A 53 0.08 21.64 9.61
N GLY A 54 -0.25 20.35 9.49
CA GLY A 54 -1.51 19.79 9.99
C GLY A 54 -2.73 20.12 9.13
N ASN A 55 -2.52 20.61 7.91
CA ASN A 55 -3.56 20.91 6.93
C ASN A 55 -3.73 19.73 5.97
N SER A 56 -4.91 19.11 5.96
CA SER A 56 -5.22 17.98 5.08
C SER A 56 -5.97 18.38 3.80
N THR A 57 -6.14 19.66 3.51
CA THR A 57 -7.03 20.15 2.45
C THR A 57 -6.67 19.57 1.07
N LEU A 58 -5.37 19.48 0.77
CA LEU A 58 -4.89 18.86 -0.48
C LEU A 58 -4.83 17.32 -0.37
N ALA A 59 -4.47 16.81 0.80
CA ALA A 59 -4.22 15.38 1.01
C ALA A 59 -5.51 14.54 1.04
N ALA A 60 -6.56 15.01 1.73
CA ALA A 60 -7.83 14.30 1.85
C ALA A 60 -8.44 13.94 0.49
N PRO A 61 -8.69 14.89 -0.44
CA PRO A 61 -9.23 14.56 -1.76
C PRO A 61 -8.27 13.70 -2.60
N PHE A 62 -6.96 13.90 -2.46
CA PHE A 62 -5.98 13.07 -3.15
C PHE A 62 -6.08 11.59 -2.73
N PHE A 63 -6.15 11.30 -1.43
CA PHE A 63 -6.26 9.93 -0.94
C PHE A 63 -7.60 9.28 -1.29
N ASP A 64 -8.67 10.07 -1.24
CA ASP A 64 -10.01 9.63 -1.61
C ASP A 64 -10.10 9.14 -3.05
N GLN A 65 -9.48 9.86 -3.99
CA GLN A 65 -9.53 9.49 -5.40
C GLN A 65 -8.57 8.34 -5.76
N ASN A 66 -7.47 8.18 -5.03
CA ASN A 66 -6.35 7.33 -5.45
C ASN A 66 -6.16 6.04 -4.64
N PHE A 67 -6.74 5.98 -3.44
CA PHE A 67 -6.47 4.90 -2.49
C PHE A 67 -7.74 4.30 -1.87
N TRP A 68 -8.79 5.08 -1.66
CA TRP A 68 -10.09 4.55 -1.27
C TRP A 68 -10.85 4.07 -2.50
N ASN A 69 -11.09 2.77 -2.58
CA ASN A 69 -11.69 2.14 -3.76
C ASN A 69 -13.11 1.61 -3.50
N ASN A 70 -13.60 1.74 -2.27
CA ASN A 70 -14.89 1.19 -1.87
C ASN A 70 -15.96 2.27 -1.94
N ASP A 71 -16.70 2.32 -3.04
CA ASP A 71 -17.92 3.12 -3.14
C ASP A 71 -19.11 2.23 -2.72
N PRO A 72 -19.69 2.45 -1.52
CA PRO A 72 -20.80 1.64 -1.03
C PRO A 72 -22.07 1.76 -1.90
N THR A 73 -22.19 2.79 -2.75
CA THR A 73 -23.32 2.93 -3.69
C THR A 73 -23.20 1.95 -4.86
N THR A 74 -21.98 1.55 -5.21
CA THR A 74 -21.70 0.51 -6.23
C THR A 74 -21.84 -0.92 -5.70
N ALA A 75 -22.05 -1.11 -4.40
CA ALA A 75 -22.28 -2.42 -3.80
C ALA A 75 -23.51 -3.14 -4.39
N ARG A 76 -24.46 -2.38 -4.95
CA ARG A 76 -25.66 -2.90 -5.65
C ARG A 76 -25.39 -3.41 -7.06
N LEU A 77 -24.22 -3.15 -7.64
CA LEU A 77 -23.85 -3.70 -8.94
C LEU A 77 -23.51 -5.18 -8.79
N SER A 78 -24.12 -6.02 -9.63
CA SER A 78 -23.81 -7.45 -9.72
C SER A 78 -22.31 -7.65 -9.91
N SER A 79 -21.72 -8.68 -9.28
CA SER A 79 -20.27 -8.98 -9.35
C SER A 79 -19.71 -8.98 -10.78
N ALA A 80 -20.50 -9.44 -11.77
CA ALA A 80 -20.15 -9.43 -13.19
C ALA A 80 -19.96 -8.03 -13.82
N ARG A 81 -20.47 -6.96 -13.20
CA ARG A 81 -20.34 -5.57 -13.66
C ARG A 81 -19.29 -4.77 -12.89
N ARG A 82 -18.78 -5.31 -11.79
CA ARG A 82 -17.73 -4.64 -11.01
C ARG A 82 -16.40 -4.90 -11.70
N ARG A 83 -15.75 -3.85 -12.22
CA ARG A 83 -14.38 -3.98 -12.71
C ARG A 83 -13.50 -4.38 -11.52
N PRO A 84 -12.71 -5.47 -11.61
CA PRO A 84 -11.79 -5.82 -10.55
C PRO A 84 -10.81 -4.68 -10.34
N SER A 85 -10.56 -4.35 -9.09
CA SER A 85 -9.60 -3.31 -8.75
C SER A 85 -8.19 -3.74 -9.15
N TRP A 86 -7.35 -2.78 -9.51
CA TRP A 86 -5.94 -3.06 -9.80
C TRP A 86 -5.23 -3.73 -8.60
N LYS A 87 -5.70 -3.47 -7.37
CA LYS A 87 -5.18 -4.08 -6.14
C LYS A 87 -5.45 -5.58 -6.06
N GLU A 88 -6.66 -6.00 -6.43
CA GLU A 88 -7.05 -7.42 -6.49
C GLU A 88 -6.25 -8.15 -7.57
N LEU A 89 -6.15 -7.56 -8.77
CA LEU A 89 -5.36 -8.11 -9.87
C LEU A 89 -3.87 -8.25 -9.49
N LYS A 90 -3.27 -7.20 -8.90
CA LYS A 90 -1.89 -7.24 -8.43
C LYS A 90 -1.68 -8.38 -7.42
N SER A 91 -2.59 -8.53 -6.47
CA SER A 91 -2.48 -9.58 -5.45
C SER A 91 -2.57 -10.97 -6.07
N MET A 92 -3.48 -11.18 -7.03
CA MET A 92 -3.61 -12.45 -7.74
C MET A 92 -2.31 -12.85 -8.45
N VAL A 93 -1.73 -11.92 -9.21
CA VAL A 93 -0.49 -12.18 -9.98
C VAL A 93 0.72 -12.37 -9.07
N VAL A 94 0.94 -11.46 -8.11
CA VAL A 94 2.11 -11.55 -7.22
C VAL A 94 2.05 -12.83 -6.37
N CYS A 95 0.86 -13.21 -5.89
CA CYS A 95 0.73 -14.41 -5.10
C CYS A 95 0.85 -15.71 -5.92
N SER A 96 0.36 -15.75 -7.16
CA SER A 96 0.56 -16.92 -8.03
C SER A 96 2.03 -17.14 -8.37
N ASP A 97 2.78 -16.07 -8.63
CA ASP A 97 4.20 -16.13 -8.94
C ASP A 97 5.02 -16.52 -7.71
N SER A 98 4.65 -15.99 -6.54
CA SER A 98 5.27 -16.35 -5.26
C SER A 98 5.07 -17.83 -4.91
N TYR A 99 3.88 -18.37 -5.16
CA TYR A 99 3.59 -19.80 -4.97
C TYR A 99 4.45 -20.68 -5.89
N SER A 100 4.65 -20.26 -7.14
CA SER A 100 5.44 -21.01 -8.14
C SER A 100 6.94 -20.99 -7.86
N SER A 101 7.41 -20.08 -7.00
CA SER A 101 8.83 -19.89 -6.65
C SER A 101 9.37 -20.90 -5.61
N THR A 102 8.64 -21.99 -5.35
CA THR A 102 9.09 -23.10 -4.49
C THR A 102 10.18 -23.94 -5.18
N PRO A 103 11.14 -24.53 -4.42
CA PRO A 103 11.15 -24.73 -2.97
C PRO A 103 11.58 -23.50 -2.16
N LEU A 104 11.04 -23.40 -0.94
CA LEU A 104 11.46 -22.39 0.04
C LEU A 104 12.93 -22.61 0.44
N PRO A 105 13.68 -21.54 0.75
CA PRO A 105 15.03 -21.67 1.29
C PRO A 105 15.03 -22.43 2.63
N PRO A 106 16.13 -23.11 3.00
CA PRO A 106 16.20 -23.97 4.19
C PRO A 106 15.85 -23.25 5.51
N SER A 107 16.14 -21.95 5.59
CA SER A 107 15.69 -21.07 6.68
C SER A 107 14.80 -19.95 6.10
N PRO A 108 13.48 -20.18 6.00
CA PRO A 108 12.56 -19.21 5.40
C PRO A 108 12.52 -17.90 6.18
N MET A 109 12.61 -17.98 7.51
CA MET A 109 12.54 -16.80 8.37
C MET A 109 13.78 -15.92 8.20
N ASP A 110 14.99 -16.50 8.22
CA ASP A 110 16.23 -15.74 8.03
C ASP A 110 16.28 -15.12 6.63
N TRP A 111 15.73 -15.82 5.63
CA TRP A 111 15.64 -15.28 4.27
C TRP A 111 14.70 -14.07 4.19
N TRP A 112 13.49 -14.15 4.76
CA TRP A 112 12.53 -13.04 4.75
C TRP A 112 13.03 -11.84 5.57
N ASP A 113 13.68 -12.10 6.71
CA ASP A 113 14.30 -11.06 7.53
C ASP A 113 15.46 -10.38 6.80
N GLY A 114 16.35 -11.18 6.19
CA GLY A 114 17.45 -10.66 5.37
C GLY A 114 16.98 -9.88 4.14
N LEU A 115 15.90 -10.33 3.48
CA LEU A 115 15.28 -9.58 2.39
C LEU A 115 14.76 -8.22 2.88
N TRP A 116 14.01 -8.21 3.98
CA TRP A 116 13.48 -6.98 4.55
C TRP A 116 14.59 -6.01 4.98
N SER A 117 15.63 -6.51 5.64
CA SER A 117 16.81 -5.73 6.04
C SER A 117 17.49 -5.11 4.81
N ASN A 118 17.79 -5.92 3.79
CA ASN A 118 18.44 -5.46 2.56
C ASN A 118 17.58 -4.41 1.82
N MET A 119 16.26 -4.61 1.76
CA MET A 119 15.34 -3.64 1.16
C MET A 119 15.35 -2.32 1.94
N THR A 120 15.29 -2.40 3.28
CA THR A 120 15.27 -1.23 4.17
C THR A 120 16.59 -0.46 4.15
N GLU A 121 17.73 -1.17 4.08
CA GLU A 121 19.07 -0.58 3.91
C GLU A 121 19.18 0.23 2.62
N LYS A 122 18.59 -0.24 1.53
CA LYS A 122 18.55 0.50 0.25
C LYS A 122 17.61 1.69 0.32
N THR A 123 16.41 1.48 0.86
CA THR A 123 15.44 2.55 1.11
C THR A 123 14.32 2.09 2.03
N TRP A 124 14.02 2.92 3.02
CA TRP A 124 12.90 2.72 3.94
C TRP A 124 11.54 2.54 3.22
N LEU A 125 11.35 3.15 2.05
CA LEU A 125 10.15 2.99 1.22
C LEU A 125 9.98 1.54 0.70
N ALA A 126 11.09 0.87 0.38
CA ALA A 126 11.06 -0.49 -0.14
C ALA A 126 10.76 -1.49 0.98
N GLY A 127 11.35 -1.31 2.16
CA GLY A 127 11.09 -2.11 3.35
C GLY A 127 9.63 -2.07 3.83
N ASP A 128 8.85 -1.09 3.37
CA ASP A 128 7.41 -1.02 3.60
C ASP A 128 6.62 -1.39 2.33
N THR A 129 6.33 -0.43 1.45
CA THR A 129 5.32 -0.57 0.38
C THR A 129 5.60 -1.73 -0.58
N LEU A 130 6.87 -2.01 -0.87
CA LEU A 130 7.26 -3.12 -1.75
C LEU A 130 7.27 -4.45 -1.01
N PHE A 131 7.91 -4.49 0.15
CA PHE A 131 7.97 -5.71 0.96
C PHE A 131 6.58 -6.23 1.32
N PHE A 132 5.68 -5.37 1.80
CA PHE A 132 4.30 -5.74 2.12
C PHE A 132 3.44 -6.07 0.89
N SER A 133 3.92 -5.82 -0.32
CA SER A 133 3.24 -6.29 -1.52
C SER A 133 3.51 -7.75 -1.87
N VAL A 134 4.55 -8.36 -1.30
CA VAL A 134 4.94 -9.77 -1.54
C VAL A 134 4.83 -10.60 -0.26
N LEU A 135 5.14 -10.05 0.91
CA LEU A 135 5.13 -10.75 2.20
C LEU A 135 3.81 -11.51 2.50
N PRO A 136 2.60 -10.97 2.21
CA PRO A 136 1.36 -11.70 2.42
C PRO A 136 1.20 -12.94 1.54
N CYS A 137 1.92 -13.00 0.41
CA CYS A 137 1.90 -14.09 -0.55
C CYS A 137 2.87 -15.23 -0.22
N ARG A 138 3.58 -15.17 0.92
CA ARG A 138 4.51 -16.23 1.33
C ARG A 138 3.75 -17.56 1.46
N PRO A 139 4.30 -18.67 0.94
CA PRO A 139 3.71 -19.99 1.17
C PRO A 139 3.65 -20.28 2.68
N ALA A 140 2.57 -20.91 3.14
CA ALA A 140 2.50 -21.37 4.52
C ALA A 140 3.55 -22.47 4.74
N VAL A 141 4.34 -22.37 5.83
CA VAL A 141 5.28 -23.43 6.26
C VAL A 141 4.53 -24.70 6.66
N ARG A 142 3.23 -24.58 6.98
CA ARG A 142 2.32 -25.71 7.03
C ARG A 142 2.12 -26.21 5.61
N ARG A 143 2.93 -27.21 5.22
CA ARG A 143 2.48 -28.27 4.32
C ARG A 143 1.02 -28.53 4.64
N LEU A 144 0.15 -28.30 3.67
CA LEU A 144 -1.18 -28.88 3.69
C LEU A 144 -0.97 -30.35 4.05
N LEU A 145 -1.50 -30.73 5.20
CA LEU A 145 -1.58 -32.12 5.60
C LEU A 145 -2.27 -32.86 4.47
N ALA A 146 -1.58 -33.90 4.00
CA ALA A 146 -2.12 -35.06 3.30
C ALA A 146 -2.53 -34.86 1.81
N PRO A 147 -2.33 -35.93 1.00
CA PRO A 147 -2.64 -35.95 -0.42
C PRO A 147 -4.15 -36.00 -0.64
N CYS A 148 -4.60 -35.47 -1.79
CA CYS A 148 -5.84 -35.93 -2.40
C CYS A 148 -5.64 -37.34 -2.98
#